data_AF-A0A151BAM7-F1
#
_entry.id   AF-A0A151BAM7-F1
#
_cell.length_a   1.000
_cell.length_b   1.000
_cell.length_c   1.000
_cell.angle_alpha   90.00
_cell.angle_beta   90.00
_cell.angle_gamma   90.00
#
_symmetry.space_group_name_H-M   'P 1'
#
loop_
_entity.id
_entity.type
_entity.pdbx_description
1 polymer ?
#
loop_
_entity_poly.entity_id
_entity_poly.type
_entity_poly.pdbx_seq_one_letter_code
_entity_poly.pdbx_strand_id
1 'polypeptide(L)'
;SGGWAEPFKTLFEAFVETYLEASGDEEILRVCQPFYAWRCLVLASPIWYPTLPGRVRRTIMDFALNMLESEVFNWRDVGRYLKPYG
;
A
#
# COMPACT_ATOMS: atom_id res chain seq x y z
N SER A 1 2.18 -0.35 16.47
CA SER A 1 1.65 -0.33 15.08
C SER A 1 2.77 -0.78 14.15
N GLY A 2 2.46 -1.47 13.05
CA GLY A 2 3.42 -1.61 11.95
C GLY A 2 3.46 -0.27 11.23
N GLY A 3 4.56 0.47 11.39
CA GLY A 3 4.68 1.83 10.84
C GLY A 3 5.33 1.80 9.45
N TRP A 4 5.01 2.82 8.65
CA TRP A 4 5.83 3.18 7.50
C TRP A 4 7.15 3.75 8.01
N ALA A 5 8.23 2.95 7.97
CA ALA A 5 9.48 3.28 8.63
C ALA A 5 10.69 2.73 7.86
N GLU A 6 11.87 3.21 8.24
CA GLU A 6 13.14 2.76 7.68
C GLU A 6 13.44 1.29 8.03
N PRO A 7 14.20 0.58 7.17
CA PRO A 7 14.77 1.04 5.89
C PRO A 7 13.82 0.90 4.69
N PHE A 8 12.64 0.29 4.88
CA PHE A 8 11.73 -0.03 3.79
C PHE A 8 11.14 1.22 3.13
N LYS A 9 11.00 2.31 3.89
CA LYS A 9 10.62 3.60 3.35
C LYS A 9 11.59 4.08 2.26
N THR A 10 12.88 4.22 2.60
CA THR A 10 13.89 4.66 1.64
C THR A 10 13.96 3.74 0.42
N LEU A 11 13.94 2.42 0.64
CA LEU A 11 14.01 1.45 -0.45
C LEU A 11 12.83 1.54 -1.42
N PHE A 12 11.61 1.72 -0.89
CA PHE A 12 10.42 1.86 -1.73
C PHE A 12 10.39 3.19 -2.47
N GLU A 13 10.70 4.29 -1.79
CA GLU A 13 10.74 5.61 -2.42
C GLU A 13 11.76 5.63 -3.57
N ALA A 14 12.97 5.08 -3.34
CA ALA A 14 13.99 4.94 -4.38
C ALA A 14 13.52 4.06 -5.55
N PHE A 15 12.80 2.97 -5.27
CA PHE A 15 12.24 2.10 -6.31
C PHE A 15 11.23 2.84 -7.18
N VAL A 16 10.24 3.53 -6.58
CA VAL A 16 9.21 4.23 -7.35
C VAL A 16 9.80 5.41 -8.10
N GLU A 17 10.71 6.17 -7.49
CA GLU A 17 11.41 7.27 -8.16
C GLU A 17 12.17 6.79 -9.39
N THR A 18 13.01 5.76 -9.22
CA THR A 18 13.79 5.19 -10.32
C THR A 18 12.90 4.63 -11.42
N TYR A 19 11.78 3.98 -11.06
CA TYR A 19 10.81 3.47 -12.03
C TYR A 19 10.21 4.60 -12.87
N LEU A 20 9.71 5.66 -12.22
CA LEU A 20 9.06 6.77 -12.89
C LEU A 20 10.04 7.54 -13.79
N GLU A 21 11.26 7.79 -13.30
CA GLU A 21 12.31 8.45 -14.09
C GLU A 21 12.74 7.65 -15.32
N ALA A 22 12.90 6.33 -15.17
CA ALA A 22 13.37 5.47 -16.26
C ALA A 22 12.28 5.15 -17.29
N SER A 23 11.03 5.04 -16.87
CA SER A 23 9.91 4.64 -17.74
C SER A 23 9.08 5.81 -18.28
N GLY A 24 9.01 6.92 -17.55
CA GLY A 24 8.05 8.01 -17.82
C GLY A 24 6.59 7.63 -17.56
N ASP A 25 6.31 6.46 -16.97
CA ASP A 25 4.96 5.94 -16.75
C ASP A 25 4.33 6.53 -15.48
N GLU A 26 3.88 7.79 -15.56
CA GLU A 26 3.13 8.43 -14.47
C GLU A 26 1.69 7.88 -14.35
N GLU A 27 1.16 7.25 -15.40
CA GLU A 27 -0.20 6.69 -15.41
C GLU A 27 -0.35 5.54 -14.41
N ILE A 28 0.72 4.81 -14.11
CA ILE A 28 0.72 3.75 -13.09
C ILE A 28 0.16 4.22 -11.75
N LEU A 29 0.37 5.50 -11.37
CA LEU A 29 -0.09 6.08 -10.12
C LEU A 29 -1.62 6.25 -10.09
N ARG A 30 -2.29 6.23 -11.24
CA ARG A 30 -3.75 6.34 -11.39
C ARG A 30 -4.44 4.98 -11.53
N VAL A 31 -3.68 3.91 -11.80
CA VAL A 31 -4.26 2.59 -12.12
C VAL A 31 -3.81 1.44 -11.22
N CYS A 32 -2.81 1.64 -10.35
CA CYS A 32 -2.29 0.59 -9.47
C CYS A 32 -3.18 0.24 -8.27
N GLN A 33 -4.19 1.05 -7.96
CA GLN A 33 -5.05 0.92 -6.77
C GLN A 33 -5.75 -0.44 -6.70
N PRO A 34 -6.41 -0.96 -7.76
CA PRO A 34 -7.05 -2.28 -7.70
C PRO A 34 -6.05 -3.42 -7.48
N PHE A 35 -4.82 -3.29 -7.99
CA PHE A 35 -3.76 -4.27 -7.75
C PHE A 35 -3.40 -4.32 -6.27
N TYR A 36 -3.14 -3.18 -5.65
CA TYR A 36 -2.85 -3.11 -4.21
C TYR A 36 -4.01 -3.63 -3.36
N ALA A 37 -5.24 -3.25 -3.68
CA ALA A 37 -6.43 -3.72 -2.97
C ALA A 37 -6.58 -5.25 -3.04
N TRP A 38 -6.40 -5.85 -4.22
CA TRP A 38 -6.43 -7.29 -4.39
C TRP A 38 -5.34 -8.00 -3.58
N ARG A 39 -4.09 -7.49 -3.59
CA ARG A 39 -3.01 -8.03 -2.77
C ARG A 39 -3.34 -7.98 -1.28
N CYS A 40 -3.99 -6.91 -0.83
CA CYS A 40 -4.40 -6.77 0.56
C CYS A 40 -5.46 -7.80 0.96
N LEU A 41 -6.44 -8.10 0.11
CA LEU A 41 -7.42 -9.17 0.36
C LEU A 41 -6.74 -10.54 0.56
N VAL A 42 -5.72 -10.83 -0.25
CA VAL A 42 -4.94 -12.06 -0.12
C VAL A 42 -4.17 -12.09 1.20
N LEU A 43 -3.47 -11.01 1.55
CA LEU A 43 -2.70 -10.92 2.79
C LEU A 43 -3.58 -10.93 4.05
N ALA A 44 -4.77 -10.35 3.97
CA ALA A 44 -5.72 -10.27 5.08
C ALA A 44 -6.50 -11.56 5.30
N SER A 45 -6.46 -12.53 4.38
CA SER A 45 -7.19 -13.80 4.49
C SER A 45 -6.73 -14.63 5.70
N PRO A 46 -7.64 -15.06 6.59
CA PRO A 46 -7.30 -15.93 7.71
C PRO A 46 -6.96 -17.36 7.28
N ILE A 47 -7.39 -17.77 6.09
CA ILE A 47 -7.10 -19.09 5.53
C ILE A 47 -5.64 -19.16 5.08
N TRP A 48 -5.15 -18.13 4.38
CA TRP A 48 -3.79 -18.13 3.82
C TRP A 48 -2.72 -17.70 4.82
N TYR A 49 -3.06 -16.84 5.79
CA TYR A 49 -2.13 -16.33 6.79
C TYR A 49 -2.66 -16.47 8.21
N PRO A 50 -2.92 -17.69 8.74
CA PRO A 50 -3.66 -17.89 9.99
C PRO A 50 -3.01 -17.24 11.22
N THR A 51 -1.68 -17.11 11.24
CA THR A 51 -0.92 -16.53 12.35
C THR A 51 -0.84 -14.99 12.31
N LEU A 52 -1.37 -14.35 11.27
CA LEU A 52 -1.32 -12.90 11.13
C LEU A 52 -2.22 -12.23 12.18
N PRO A 53 -1.66 -11.35 13.04
CA PRO A 53 -2.43 -10.71 14.10
C PRO A 53 -3.61 -9.90 13.56
N GLY A 54 -4.76 -9.95 14.24
CA GLY A 54 -5.97 -9.24 13.81
C GLY A 54 -5.77 -7.73 13.62
N ARG A 55 -4.92 -7.09 14.43
CA ARG A 55 -4.56 -5.67 14.26
C ARG A 55 -3.88 -5.39 12.92
N VAL A 56 -3.04 -6.30 12.43
CA VAL A 56 -2.31 -6.15 11.17
C VAL A 56 -3.27 -6.36 10.01
N ARG A 57 -4.19 -7.34 10.12
CA ARG A 57 -5.28 -7.51 9.13
C ARG A 57 -6.11 -6.25 8.98
N ARG A 58 -6.49 -5.61 10.10
CA ARG A 58 -7.21 -4.33 10.04
C ARG A 58 -6.43 -3.27 9.30
N THR A 59 -5.15 -3.04 9.65
CA THR A 59 -4.31 -2.07 8.93
C THR A 59 -4.17 -2.39 7.42
N ILE A 60 -4.11 -3.67 7.03
CA ILE A 60 -4.09 -4.07 5.61
C ILE A 60 -5.41 -3.73 4.92
N MET A 61 -6.55 -3.95 5.58
CA MET A 61 -7.86 -3.59 5.03
C MET A 61 -8.08 -2.07 4.98
N ASP A 62 -7.64 -1.35 6.01
CA ASP A 62 -7.63 0.12 6.04
C ASP A 62 -6.84 0.67 4.84
N PHE A 63 -5.64 0.12 4.59
CA PHE A 63 -4.83 0.45 3.42
C PHE A 63 -5.55 0.16 2.10
N ALA A 64 -6.17 -1.00 1.96
CA ALA A 64 -6.91 -1.36 0.74
C ALA A 64 -8.02 -0.35 0.44
N LEU A 65 -8.81 0.03 1.45
CA LEU A 65 -9.94 0.93 1.29
C LEU A 65 -9.49 2.37 1.03
N ASN A 66 -8.52 2.89 1.80
CA ASN A 66 -7.93 4.21 1.56
C ASN A 66 -7.27 4.32 0.18
N MET A 67 -6.64 3.23 -0.31
CA MET A 67 -6.06 3.19 -1.66
C MET A 67 -7.13 3.27 -2.75
N LEU A 68 -8.25 2.57 -2.58
CA LEU A 68 -9.35 2.58 -3.55
C LEU A 68 -10.06 3.93 -3.66
N GLU A 69 -10.06 4.75 -2.60
CA GLU A 69 -10.57 6.13 -2.64
C GLU A 69 -9.60 7.13 -3.27
N SER A 70 -8.35 6.74 -3.48
CA SER A 70 -7.30 7.64 -3.97
C SER A 70 -7.25 7.65 -5.50
N GLU A 71 -7.65 8.75 -6.12
CA GLU A 71 -7.54 8.92 -7.58
C GLU A 71 -6.10 8.82 -8.10
N VAL A 72 -5.14 9.32 -7.32
CA VAL A 72 -3.70 9.24 -7.60
C VAL A 72 -2.99 8.70 -6.37
N PHE A 73 -2.16 7.68 -6.54
CA PHE A 73 -1.36 7.12 -5.47
C PHE A 73 -0.20 8.06 -5.10
N ASN A 74 -0.22 8.58 -3.87
CA ASN A 74 0.88 9.36 -3.31
C ASN A 74 1.91 8.45 -2.64
N TRP A 75 2.82 7.92 -3.46
CA TRP A 75 3.88 7.02 -3.01
C TRP A 75 4.91 7.67 -2.06
N ARG A 76 4.95 9.02 -1.97
CA ARG A 76 5.78 9.75 -0.99
C ARG A 76 5.14 9.85 0.40
N ASP A 77 3.84 9.55 0.52
CA ASP A 77 3.12 9.55 1.79
C ASP A 77 2.30 8.26 1.93
N VAL A 78 2.96 7.10 1.91
CA VAL A 78 2.30 5.80 2.13
C VAL A 78 1.58 5.75 3.49
N GLY A 79 2.11 6.48 4.48
CA GLY A 79 1.57 6.54 5.84
C GLY A 79 0.12 7.00 5.90
N ARG A 80 -0.33 7.87 4.98
CA ARG A 80 -1.75 8.30 4.91
C ARG A 80 -2.71 7.13 4.71
N TYR A 81 -2.31 6.11 3.94
CA TYR A 81 -3.17 4.97 3.61
C TYR A 81 -3.23 3.96 4.75
N LEU A 82 -2.28 3.99 5.69
CA LEU A 82 -2.27 3.09 6.86
C LEU A 82 -3.15 3.58 8.02
N LYS A 83 -3.75 4.77 7.91
CA LYS A 83 -4.67 5.30 8.91
C LYS A 83 -5.98 4.50 8.88
N PRO A 84 -6.70 4.38 10.01
CA PRO A 84 -8.02 3.76 10.02
C PRO A 84 -8.91 4.34 8.91
N TYR A 85 -9.58 3.46 8.17
CA TYR A 85 -10.54 3.87 7.15
C TYR A 85 -11.84 4.35 7.79
N GLY A 86 -12.37 5.50 7.35
CA GLY A 86 -13.54 6.18 7.94
C GLY A 86 -13.16 7.35 8.84
#